data_AF-A0A4R1AS50-F1
#
_entry.id   AF-A0A4R1AS50-F1
#
_cell.length_a   1.000
_cell.length_b   1.000
_cell.length_c   1.000
_cell.angle_alpha   90.00
_cell.angle_beta   90.00
_cell.angle_gamma   90.00
#
_symmetry.space_group_name_H-M   'P 1'
#
loop_
_entity.id
_entity.type
_entity.pdbx_description
1 polymer ?
#
loop_
_entity_poly.entity_id
_entity_poly.type
_entity_poly.pdbx_seq_one_letter_code
_entity_poly.pdbx_strand_id
1 'polypeptide(L)'
;MPNNIEGRGLSDREMLQLCLELEKGRCRSISNTILETSHKQLRDIYQQCYDNANDNQYRLYEIMEEKGWYKTEIASIEEIHRVQEYMQNNLHPDKQL
;
A
#
# COMPACT_ATOMS: atom_id res chain seq x y z
N MET A 1 15.11 9.75 20.35
CA MET A 1 14.43 8.61 21.03
C MET A 1 15.50 7.58 21.35
N PRO A 2 15.52 6.98 22.55
CA PRO A 2 16.44 5.87 22.82
C PRO A 2 16.19 4.73 21.82
N ASN A 3 17.26 4.05 21.38
CA ASN A 3 17.15 2.90 20.50
C ASN A 3 16.51 1.75 21.28
N ASN A 4 15.20 1.57 21.12
CA ASN A 4 14.43 0.55 21.83
C ASN A 4 14.67 -0.88 21.30
N ILE A 5 15.62 -1.06 20.38
CA ILE A 5 16.04 -2.35 19.79
C ILE A 5 17.40 -2.79 20.36
N GLU A 6 18.13 -1.93 21.07
CA GLU A 6 19.46 -2.29 21.57
C GLU A 6 19.39 -3.49 22.54
N GLY A 7 19.98 -4.61 22.14
CA GLY A 7 20.01 -5.86 22.90
C GLY A 7 18.78 -6.77 22.77
N ARG A 8 17.69 -6.34 22.10
CA ARG A 8 16.54 -7.20 21.79
C ARG A 8 16.30 -7.25 20.27
N GLY A 9 16.07 -8.44 19.71
CA GLY A 9 15.65 -8.55 18.31
C GLY A 9 14.30 -7.86 18.05
N LEU A 10 13.90 -7.78 16.78
CA LEU A 10 12.54 -7.36 16.42
C LEU A 10 11.54 -8.35 17.01
N SER A 11 10.47 -7.83 17.62
CA SER A 11 9.30 -8.65 17.91
C SER A 11 8.60 -9.08 16.61
N ASP A 12 7.77 -10.12 16.68
CA ASP A 12 6.97 -10.58 15.53
C ASP A 12 6.14 -9.45 14.91
N ARG A 13 5.59 -8.57 15.76
CA ARG A 13 4.83 -7.39 15.29
C ARG A 13 5.71 -6.41 14.53
N GLU A 14 6.88 -6.08 15.06
CA GLU A 14 7.83 -5.17 14.41
C GLU A 14 8.37 -5.76 13.11
N MET A 15 8.62 -7.08 13.09
CA MET A 15 9.07 -7.81 11.91
C MET A 15 8.01 -7.82 10.81
N LEU A 16 6.77 -8.20 11.13
CA LEU A 16 5.68 -8.21 10.16
C LEU A 16 5.33 -6.81 9.67
N GLN A 17 5.36 -5.81 10.55
CA GLN A 17 5.21 -4.40 10.14
C GLN A 17 6.31 -3.99 9.16
N LEU A 18 7.57 -4.36 9.42
CA LEU A 18 8.67 -4.08 8.50
C LEU A 18 8.45 -4.76 7.15
N CYS A 19 8.10 -6.06 7.14
CA CYS A 19 7.78 -6.79 5.90
C CYS A 19 6.64 -6.12 5.12
N LEU A 20 5.57 -5.72 5.81
CA LEU A 20 4.43 -5.03 5.20
C LEU A 20 4.86 -3.73 4.50
N GLU A 21 5.66 -2.91 5.18
CA GLU A 21 6.15 -1.65 4.60
C GLU A 21 7.14 -1.88 3.45
N LEU A 22 7.96 -2.93 3.52
CA LEU A 22 8.85 -3.31 2.42
C LEU A 22 8.06 -3.72 1.17
N GLU A 23 7.02 -4.54 1.32
CA GLU A 23 6.18 -4.93 0.18
C GLU A 23 5.41 -3.72 -0.41
N LYS A 24 4.91 -2.80 0.44
CA LYS A 24 4.35 -1.51 -0.04
C LYS A 24 5.38 -0.72 -0.86
N GLY A 25 6.62 -0.65 -0.39
CA GLY A 25 7.73 -0.01 -1.10
C GLY A 25 8.03 -0.67 -2.45
N ARG A 26 8.04 -2.01 -2.49
CA ARG A 26 8.22 -2.79 -3.71
C ARG A 26 7.12 -2.53 -4.73
N CYS A 27 5.85 -2.55 -4.31
CA CYS A 27 4.72 -2.22 -5.18
C CYS A 27 4.90 -0.84 -5.83
N ARG A 28 5.19 0.19 -5.02
CA ARG A 28 5.40 1.57 -5.53
C ARG A 28 6.56 1.64 -6.53
N SER A 29 7.70 1.03 -6.19
CA SER A 29 8.87 1.04 -7.07
C SER A 29 8.60 0.34 -8.40
N ILE A 30 8.00 -0.85 -8.36
CA ILE A 30 7.71 -1.64 -9.56
C ILE A 30 6.68 -0.91 -10.44
N SER A 31 5.63 -0.32 -9.86
CA SER A 31 4.65 0.46 -10.62
C SER A 31 5.31 1.60 -11.39
N ASN A 32 6.22 2.35 -10.77
CA ASN A 32 6.96 3.42 -11.46
C ASN A 32 7.77 2.84 -12.64
N THR A 33 8.47 1.73 -12.43
CA THR A 33 9.23 1.07 -13.51
C THR A 33 8.34 0.59 -14.65
N ILE A 34 7.15 0.03 -14.38
CA ILE A 34 6.18 -0.40 -15.40
C ILE A 34 5.69 0.77 -16.27
N LEU A 35 5.54 1.96 -15.68
CA LEU A 35 5.12 3.17 -16.39
C LEU A 35 6.21 3.72 -17.31
N GLU A 36 7.48 3.55 -16.93
CA GLU A 36 8.63 4.09 -17.67
C GLU A 36 9.25 3.09 -18.67
N THR A 37 8.95 1.80 -18.55
CA THR A 37 9.53 0.74 -19.39
C THR A 37 8.87 0.69 -20.78
N SER A 38 9.66 0.89 -21.83
CA SER A 38 9.21 0.75 -23.22
C SER A 38 9.25 -0.69 -23.76
N HIS A 39 10.04 -1.57 -23.14
CA HIS A 39 10.22 -2.95 -23.61
C HIS A 39 9.10 -3.87 -23.09
N LYS A 40 8.24 -4.35 -23.99
CA LYS A 40 7.03 -5.11 -23.64
C LYS A 40 7.30 -6.32 -22.74
N GLN A 41 8.23 -7.20 -23.11
CA GLN A 41 8.50 -8.41 -22.31
C GLN A 41 9.05 -8.07 -20.92
N LEU A 42 9.79 -6.95 -20.80
CA LEU A 42 10.32 -6.51 -19.50
C LEU A 42 9.19 -5.96 -18.65
N ARG A 43 8.25 -5.24 -19.27
CA ARG A 43 7.01 -4.79 -18.62
C ARG A 43 6.19 -5.97 -18.10
N ASP A 44 6.07 -7.05 -18.87
CA ASP A 44 5.34 -8.26 -18.47
C ASP A 44 6.02 -8.95 -17.26
N ILE A 45 7.37 -8.98 -17.22
CA ILE A 45 8.13 -9.48 -16.05
C ILE A 45 7.86 -8.62 -14.81
N TYR A 46 7.92 -7.28 -14.96
CA TYR A 46 7.63 -6.39 -13.84
C TYR A 46 6.19 -6.50 -13.36
N GLN A 47 5.22 -6.75 -14.25
CA GLN A 47 3.84 -7.01 -13.85
C GLN A 47 3.73 -8.24 -12.96
N GLN A 48 4.38 -9.35 -13.32
CA GLN A 48 4.42 -10.56 -12.47
C GLN A 48 5.05 -10.29 -11.10
N CYS A 49 6.13 -9.49 -11.06
CA CYS A 49 6.76 -9.08 -9.81
C CYS A 49 5.83 -8.20 -8.96
N TYR A 50 5.06 -7.31 -9.59
CA TYR A 50 4.08 -6.46 -8.93
C TYR A 50 2.98 -7.30 -8.31
N ASP A 51 2.38 -8.21 -9.07
CA ASP A 51 1.29 -9.07 -8.62
C ASP A 51 1.72 -9.89 -7.40
N ASN A 52 2.93 -10.46 -7.43
CA ASN A 52 3.50 -11.19 -6.30
C ASN A 52 3.72 -10.30 -5.06
N ALA A 53 4.30 -9.11 -5.22
CA ALA A 53 4.50 -8.18 -4.11
C ALA A 53 3.17 -7.73 -3.50
N ASN A 54 2.18 -7.47 -4.35
CA ASN A 54 0.82 -7.09 -3.96
C ASN A 54 0.13 -8.20 -3.15
N ASP A 55 0.18 -9.44 -3.64
CA ASP A 55 -0.39 -10.61 -2.95
C ASP A 55 0.28 -10.83 -1.58
N ASN A 56 1.61 -10.71 -1.51
CA ASN A 56 2.35 -10.82 -0.25
C ASN A 56 1.97 -9.70 0.73
N GLN A 57 1.88 -8.46 0.24
CA GLN A 57 1.46 -7.34 1.07
C GLN A 57 0.06 -7.57 1.65
N TYR A 58 -0.88 -8.04 0.84
CA TYR A 58 -2.25 -8.29 1.29
C TYR A 58 -2.32 -9.39 2.35
N ARG A 59 -1.61 -10.50 2.15
CA ARG A 59 -1.51 -11.57 3.16
C ARG A 59 -0.89 -11.09 4.47
N LEU A 60 0.16 -10.27 4.40
CA LEU A 60 0.76 -9.66 5.59
C LEU A 60 -0.24 -8.75 6.32
N TYR A 61 -1.04 -7.98 5.57
CA TYR A 61 -2.11 -7.17 6.13
C TYR A 61 -3.14 -8.04 6.85
N GLU A 62 -3.65 -9.11 6.22
CA GLU A 62 -4.63 -10.03 6.83
C GLU A 62 -4.10 -10.62 8.14
N ILE A 63 -2.85 -11.11 8.16
CA ILE A 63 -2.22 -11.66 9.37
C ILE A 63 -2.13 -10.60 10.47
N MET A 64 -1.77 -9.36 10.12
CA MET A 64 -1.64 -8.28 11.10
C MET A 64 -3.00 -7.80 11.61
N GLU A 65 -4.04 -7.82 10.77
CA GLU A 65 -5.43 -7.52 11.14
C GLU A 65 -6.00 -8.58 12.09
N GLU A 66 -5.85 -9.87 11.75
CA GLU A 66 -6.29 -11.00 12.59
C GLU A 66 -5.66 -10.98 13.98
N LYS A 67 -4.42 -10.49 14.08
CA LYS A 67 -3.70 -10.34 15.36
C LYS A 67 -4.01 -9.03 16.09
N GLY A 68 -4.83 -8.15 15.51
CA GLY A 68 -5.16 -6.82 16.05
C GLY A 68 -3.98 -5.85 16.07
N TRP A 69 -2.96 -6.10 15.25
CA TRP A 69 -1.73 -5.31 15.16
C TRP A 69 -1.81 -4.21 14.12
N TYR A 70 -2.65 -4.40 13.11
CA TYR A 70 -3.04 -3.38 12.16
C TYR A 70 -4.36 -2.76 12.63
N LYS A 71 -4.42 -1.43 12.68
CA LYS A 71 -5.62 -0.69 13.07
C LYS A 71 -5.90 0.36 12.01
N THR A 72 -6.92 0.09 11.22
CA THR A 72 -7.49 1.06 10.28
C THR A 72 -8.93 1.32 10.61
N GLU A 73 -9.33 2.58 10.51
CA GLU A 73 -10.74 2.94 10.61
C GLU A 73 -11.43 2.55 9.30
N ILE A 74 -12.53 1.81 9.41
CA ILE A 74 -13.40 1.55 8.27
C ILE A 74 -14.14 2.86 7.98
N ALA A 75 -13.96 3.40 6.78
CA ALA A 75 -14.63 4.63 6.36
C ALA A 75 -16.16 4.45 6.41
N SER A 76 -16.87 5.45 6.92
CA SER A 76 -18.33 5.46 6.87
C SER A 76 -18.84 5.71 5.45
N ILE A 77 -20.12 5.42 5.20
CA ILE A 77 -20.76 5.71 3.91
C ILE A 77 -20.70 7.21 3.61
N GLU A 78 -20.91 8.06 4.62
CA GLU A 78 -20.85 9.52 4.50
C GLU A 78 -19.44 9.98 4.10
N GLU A 79 -18.39 9.36 4.66
CA GLU A 79 -17.01 9.67 4.30
C GLU A 79 -16.68 9.26 2.86
N ILE A 80 -17.18 8.10 2.43
CA ILE A 80 -17.06 7.64 1.05
C ILE A 80 -17.75 8.63 0.09
N HIS A 81 -18.99 9.03 0.40
CA HIS A 81 -19.76 9.99 -0.42
C HIS A 81 -19.04 11.34 -0.52
N ARG A 82 -18.53 11.86 0.61
CA ARG A 82 -17.78 13.12 0.64
C ARG A 82 -16.54 13.08 -0.25
N VAL A 83 -15.79 11.98 -0.25
CA VAL A 83 -14.61 11.81 -1.13
C VAL A 83 -15.04 11.73 -2.59
N GLN A 84 -16.12 11.00 -2.90
CA GLN A 84 -16.64 10.91 -4.27
C GLN A 84 -17.05 12.28 -4.83
N GLU A 85 -17.78 13.09 -4.05
CA GLU A 85 -18.14 14.46 -4.43
C GLU A 85 -16.89 15.33 -4.66
N TYR A 86 -15.90 15.24 -3.77
CA TYR A 86 -14.64 15.97 -3.92
C TYR A 86 -13.92 15.57 -5.23
N MET A 87 -13.84 14.28 -5.55
CA MET A 87 -13.20 13.83 -6.79
C MET A 87 -13.95 14.33 -8.04
N GLN A 88 -15.29 14.22 -8.06
CA GLN A 88 -16.11 14.70 -9.18
C GLN A 88 -15.93 16.20 -9.44
N ASN A 89 -15.88 17.00 -8.38
CA ASN A 89 -15.67 18.44 -8.45
C ASN A 89 -14.26 18.81 -8.98
N ASN A 90 -13.22 18.11 -8.54
CA ASN A 90 -11.85 18.40 -8.97
C ASN A 90 -11.51 17.84 -10.36
N LEU A 91 -12.22 16.82 -10.84
CA LEU A 91 -12.09 16.30 -12.21
C LEU A 91 -12.82 17.16 -13.25
N HIS A 92 -13.74 18.03 -12.81
CA HIS A 92 -14.54 18.90 -13.67
C HIS A 92 -14.64 20.33 -13.11
N PRO A 93 -13.53 21.07 -13.01
CA PRO A 93 -13.53 22.43 -12.46
C PRO A 93 -14.43 23.38 -13.28
N ASP A 94 -14.60 23.13 -14.58
CA ASP A 94 -15.40 23.96 -15.48
C ASP A 94 -16.93 23.86 -15.25
N LYS A 95 -17.39 22.90 -14.43
CA LYS A 95 -18.81 22.71 -14.11
C LYS A 95 -19.27 23.42 -12.83
N GLN A 96 -18.35 24.07 -12.11
CA GLN A 96 -18.66 24.91 -10.97
C GLN A 96 -18.92 26.35 -11.45
N LEU A 97 -20.11 26.61 -11.98
CA LEU A 97 -20.65 27.92 -12.32
C LEU A 97 -21.92 28.20 -11.51
#